data_AF-A0A1F9MIC2-F1
#
_entry.id   AF-A0A1F9MIC2-F1
#
_cell.length_a   1.000
_cell.length_b   1.000
_cell.length_c   1.000
_cell.angle_alpha   90.00
_cell.angle_beta   90.00
_cell.angle_gamma   90.00
#
_symmetry.space_group_name_H-M   'P 1'
#
loop_
_entity.id
_entity.type
_entity.pdbx_description
1 polymer ?
#
loop_
_entity_poly.entity_id
_entity_poly.type
_entity_poly.pdbx_seq_one_letter_code
_entity_poly.pdbx_strand_id
1 'polypeptide(L)' 'MTSLPKQLYLFYRDGFRAMVVGRTLWKIIAIKLFIMFAILKLFFFPNYLKNNFTNDRDRAGHVLENLTRTHSSPP' A
#
# COMPACT_ATOMS: atom_id res chain seq x y z
N MET A 1 18.13 4.49 -41.36
CA MET A 1 17.21 5.13 -40.39
C MET A 1 17.62 4.68 -39.00
N THR A 2 18.33 5.53 -38.27
CA THR A 2 18.96 5.22 -37.00
C THR A 2 17.90 5.05 -35.91
N SER A 3 17.99 3.97 -35.14
CA SER A 3 17.05 3.67 -34.06
C SER A 3 17.32 4.59 -32.86
N LEU A 4 16.93 5.86 -33.00
CA LEU A 4 16.90 6.89 -31.95
C LEU A 4 16.43 6.37 -30.57
N PRO A 5 15.35 5.56 -30.46
CA PRO A 5 14.92 5.05 -29.15
C PRO A 5 15.96 4.12 -28.49
N LYS A 6 16.75 3.39 -29.28
CA LYS A 6 17.74 2.44 -28.76
C LYS A 6 18.94 3.17 -28.15
N GLN A 7 19.39 4.25 -28.79
CA GLN A 7 20.46 5.09 -28.23
C GLN A 7 20.01 5.89 -27.02
N LEU A 8 18.78 6.41 -27.01
CA LEU A 8 18.24 7.12 -25.85
C LEU A 8 18.13 6.20 -24.63
N TYR A 9 17.67 4.97 -24.84
CA TYR A 9 17.64 3.94 -23.80
C TYR A 9 19.04 3.60 -23.27
N LEU A 10 20.01 3.39 -24.16
CA LEU A 10 21.39 3.09 -23.78
C LEU A 10 22.03 4.24 -23.00
N PHE A 11 21.84 5.49 -23.44
CA PHE A 11 22.35 6.67 -22.75
C PHE A 11 21.73 6.85 -21.36
N TYR A 12 20.40 6.67 -21.23
CA TYR A 12 19.72 6.74 -19.94
C TYR A 12 20.19 5.62 -19.00
N ARG A 13 20.29 4.38 -19.51
CA ARG A 13 20.76 3.23 -18.74
C ARG A 13 22.22 3.37 -18.32
N ASP A 14 23.08 3.85 -19.21
CA ASP A 14 24.52 4.03 -18.94
C ASP A 14 24.77 5.21 -18.00
N GLY A 15 24.05 6.32 -18.16
CA GLY A 15 24.07 7.45 -17.21
C GLY A 15 23.56 7.05 -15.82
N PHE A 16 22.46 6.29 -15.76
CA PHE A 16 21.91 5.77 -14.50
C PHE A 16 22.87 4.77 -13.82
N ARG A 17 23.56 3.93 -14.60
CA ARG A 17 24.56 2.98 -14.09
C ARG A 17 25.84 3.67 -13.63
N ALA A 18 26.30 4.70 -14.33
CA ALA A 18 27.48 5.49 -13.95
C ALA A 18 27.25 6.37 -12.71
N MET A 19 25.99 6.68 -12.36
CA MET A 19 25.67 7.46 -11.16
C MET A 19 25.69 6.62 -9.88
N VAL A 20 26.82 6.64 -9.17
CA VAL A 20 26.94 6.13 -7.79
C VAL A 20 25.99 6.88 -6.85
N VAL A 21 25.84 8.20 -7.06
CA VAL A 21 24.92 9.07 -6.30
C VAL A 21 23.46 8.68 -6.55
N GLY A 22 23.07 8.46 -7.81
CA GLY A 22 21.70 8.06 -8.17
C GLY A 22 21.33 6.70 -7.59
N ARG A 23 22.25 5.73 -7.61
CA ARG A 23 22.04 4.40 -7.00
C ARG A 23 21.88 4.49 -5.47
N THR A 24 22.65 5.37 -4.84
CA THR A 24 22.57 5.63 -3.39
C THR A 24 21.25 6.33 -3.03
N LEU A 25 20.86 7.33 -3.81
CA LEU A 25 19.61 8.06 -3.62
C LEU A 25 18.39 7.17 -3.83
N TRP A 26 18.41 6.31 -4.85
CA TRP A 26 17.33 5.35 -5.09
C TRP A 26 17.22 4.32 -3.97
N LYS A 27 18.34 3.85 -3.42
CA LYS A 27 18.34 3.02 -2.19
C LYS A 27 17.71 3.76 -1.01
N ILE A 28 18.04 5.03 -0.80
CA ILE A 28 17.45 5.85 0.27
C ILE A 28 15.94 5.98 0.06
N ILE A 29 15.48 6.26 -1.16
CA ILE A 29 14.06 6.34 -1.50
C ILE A 29 13.36 5.00 -1.26
N ALA A 30 13.95 3.88 -1.69
CA ALA A 30 13.40 2.55 -1.47
C ALA A 30 13.29 2.21 0.02
N ILE A 31 14.32 2.51 0.82
CA ILE A 31 14.31 2.34 2.27
C ILE A 31 13.22 3.21 2.89
N LYS A 32 13.13 4.48 2.50
CA LYS A 32 12.12 5.40 3.02
C LYS A 32 10.71 4.93 2.69
N LEU A 33 10.45 4.49 1.46
CA LEU A 33 9.17 3.91 1.04
C LEU A 33 8.84 2.64 1.81
N PHE A 34 9.82 1.75 2.03
CA PHE A 34 9.62 0.54 2.82
C PHE A 34 9.29 0.87 4.28
N ILE A 35 10.01 1.81 4.90
CA ILE A 35 9.76 2.27 6.27
C ILE A 35 8.38 2.96 6.36
N MET A 36 8.04 3.84 5.43
CA MET A 36 6.73 4.49 5.39
C MET A 36 5.61 3.46 5.22
N PHE A 37 5.78 2.48 4.34
CA PHE A 37 4.82 1.39 4.18
C PHE A 37 4.73 0.51 5.42
N ALA A 38 5.85 0.19 6.08
CA ALA A 38 5.88 -0.60 7.29
C ALA A 38 5.24 0.13 8.47
N ILE A 39 5.46 1.45 8.63
CA ILE A 39 4.83 2.27 9.66
C ILE A 39 3.34 2.41 9.36
N LEU A 40 2.93 2.79 8.15
CA LEU A 40 1.51 2.82 7.80
C LEU A 40 0.87 1.45 8.01
N LYS A 41 1.50 0.36 7.57
CA LYS A 41 1.00 -0.99 7.84
C LYS A 41 0.93 -1.27 9.33
N LEU A 42 1.98 -0.99 10.11
CA LEU A 42 2.02 -1.32 11.54
C LEU A 42 1.21 -0.38 12.43
N PHE A 43 0.85 0.83 11.97
CA PHE A 43 -0.02 1.77 12.69
C PHE A 43 -1.48 1.79 12.18
N PHE A 44 -1.71 1.64 10.87
CA PHE A 44 -3.06 1.46 10.31
C PHE A 44 -3.56 0.01 10.45
N PHE A 45 -2.72 -1.02 10.32
CA PHE A 45 -3.14 -2.43 10.44
C PHE A 45 -3.00 -3.14 11.82
N PRO A 46 -2.46 -2.58 12.92
CA PRO A 46 -2.49 -3.24 14.22
C PRO A 46 -3.93 -3.23 14.77
N ASN A 47 -4.70 -2.20 14.44
CA ASN A 47 -6.11 -2.05 14.79
C ASN A 47 -7.05 -2.79 13.84
N TYR A 48 -6.63 -3.04 12.59
CA TYR A 48 -7.43 -3.83 11.64
C TYR A 48 -7.33 -5.34 11.89
N LEU A 49 -6.17 -5.85 12.33
CA LEU A 49 -5.97 -7.29 12.52
C LEU A 49 -5.93 -7.74 13.98
N LYS A 50 -5.69 -6.83 14.93
CA LYS A 50 -5.44 -7.21 16.33
C LYS A 50 -6.35 -6.58 17.36
N ASN A 51 -7.26 -5.68 16.97
CA ASN A 51 -8.22 -5.10 17.91
C ASN A 51 -9.63 -5.68 17.71
N ASN A 52 -9.87 -6.74 18.49
CA ASN A 52 -11.15 -7.14 19.10
C ASN A 52 -12.06 -8.14 18.36
N PHE A 53 -11.50 -9.14 17.70
CA PHE A 53 -12.27 -10.33 17.34
C PHE A 53 -11.64 -11.61 17.87
N THR A 54 -11.94 -11.88 19.14
CA THR A 54 -12.08 -13.26 19.60
C THR A 54 -13.31 -13.95 18.96
N ASN A 55 -14.17 -13.21 18.22
CA ASN A 55 -15.21 -13.78 17.36
C ASN A 55 -15.69 -12.80 16.23
N ASP A 56 -15.02 -12.79 15.06
CA ASP A 56 -15.43 -12.01 13.86
C ASP A 56 -16.87 -12.30 13.39
N ARG A 57 -17.45 -13.43 13.81
CA ARG A 57 -18.82 -13.82 13.44
C ARG A 57 -19.91 -13.06 14.20
N ASP A 58 -19.65 -12.53 15.40
CA ASP A 58 -20.70 -11.92 16.24
C ASP A 58 -21.06 -10.47 15.86
N ARG A 59 -20.09 -9.67 15.36
CA ARG A 59 -20.40 -8.29 14.91
C ARG A 59 -21.11 -8.24 13.58
N ALA A 60 -20.82 -9.18 12.68
CA ALA A 60 -21.55 -9.28 11.42
C ALA A 60 -23.05 -9.49 11.68
N GLY A 61 -23.41 -10.36 12.64
CA GLY A 61 -24.79 -10.58 13.07
C GLY A 61 -25.46 -9.33 13.63
N HIS A 62 -24.80 -8.62 14.56
CA HIS A 62 -25.36 -7.40 15.18
C HIS A 62 -25.55 -6.24 14.19
N VAL A 63 -24.66 -6.07 13.21
CA VAL A 63 -24.80 -5.04 12.18
C VAL A 63 -25.90 -5.42 11.18
N LEU A 64 -26.01 -6.71 10.82
CA LEU A 64 -27.09 -7.22 9.97
C LEU A 64 -28.46 -7.02 10.62
N GLU A 65 -28.57 -7.28 11.93
CA GLU A 65 -29.81 -7.12 12.69
C GLU A 65 -30.25 -5.65 12.77
N ASN A 66 -29.33 -4.71 13.01
CA ASN A 66 -29.65 -3.28 13.05
C ASN A 66 -30.05 -2.70 11.68
N LEU A 67 -29.41 -3.17 10.60
CA LEU A 67 -29.77 -2.77 9.24
C LEU A 67 -31.11 -3.36 8.80
N THR A 68 -31.43 -4.59 9.23
CA THR A 68 -32.71 -5.25 8.94
C THR A 68 -33.86 -4.64 9.75
N ARG A 69 -33.63 -4.30 11.03
CA ARG A 69 -34.63 -3.68 11.92
C ARG A 69 -35.02 -2.26 11.52
N THR A 70 -34.07 -1.49 10.95
CA THR A 70 -34.34 -0.12 10.48
C THR A 70 -35.31 -0.09 9.28
N HIS A 71 -35.46 -1.21 8.56
CA HIS A 71 -36.36 -1.33 7.42
C HIS A 71 -37.76 -1.93 7.78
N SER A 72 -38.01 -2.25 9.05
CA SER A 72 -39.33 -2.69 9.54
C SER A 72 -39.90 -1.67 10.51
N SER A 73 -40.32 -0.51 9.99
CA SER A 73 -41.30 0.35 10.68
C SER A 73 -42.62 -0.45 10.79
N PRO A 74 -43.17 -0.70 11.99
CA PRO A 74 -44.53 -1.18 12.12
C PRO A 74 -45.50 -0.05 11.73
N PRO A 75 -46.66 -0.36 11.09
CA PRO A 75 -47.71 0.62 10.82
C PRO A 75 -48.35 1.18 12.10
#